data_AF-A0A819UT13-F1
#
_entry.id   AF-A0A819UT13-F1
#
_cell.length_a   1.000
_cell.length_b   1.000
_cell.length_c   1.000
_cell.angle_alpha   90.00
_cell.angle_beta   90.00
_cell.angle_gamma   90.00
#
_symmetry.space_group_name_H-M   'P 1'
#
loop_
_entity.id
_entity.type
_entity.pdbx_description
1 polymer ?
#
loop_
_entity_poly.entity_id
_entity_poly.type
_entity_poly.pdbx_seq_one_letter_code
_entity_poly.pdbx_strand_id
1 'polypeptide(L)'
;MKPGFTRFNLSYFASDEEVDYILNAVEFIATDGWKFLSLYTYNPKTAVWRARFISSQDNLSPYHSLQMISFKNGTVEENFEQQQIKLFNSNTPPLITNISFDDPIEEARLMANNIPKYVYENIDFRNDPPLSIPDEYKDFIWFAIPKDIIRKIVTDVEQNESRSLPFRPRGDN
;
A
#
# COMPACT_ATOMS: atom_id res chain seq x y z
N MET A 1 -17.03 13.48 -9.54
CA MET A 1 -15.56 13.54 -9.38
C MET A 1 -14.94 12.86 -10.59
N LYS A 2 -13.88 13.41 -11.18
CA LYS A 2 -13.11 12.68 -12.21
C LYS A 2 -12.38 11.53 -11.52
N PRO A 3 -12.63 10.26 -11.88
CA PRO A 3 -11.89 9.14 -11.31
C PRO A 3 -10.39 9.29 -11.66
N GLY A 4 -9.50 9.11 -10.70
CA GLY A 4 -8.05 9.05 -10.95
C GLY A 4 -7.29 10.37 -10.96
N PHE A 5 -7.78 11.42 -10.31
CA PHE A 5 -7.01 12.64 -10.09
C PHE A 5 -6.95 12.99 -8.61
N THR A 6 -5.73 13.27 -8.12
CA THR A 6 -5.49 13.84 -6.79
C THR A 6 -4.87 15.21 -6.95
N ARG A 7 -5.40 16.21 -6.23
CA ARG A 7 -4.78 17.53 -6.12
C ARG A 7 -3.98 17.56 -4.83
N PHE A 8 -2.68 17.81 -4.92
CA PHE A 8 -1.87 18.16 -3.76
C PHE A 8 -1.52 19.64 -3.80
N ASN A 9 -1.30 20.23 -2.62
CA ASN A 9 -0.88 21.63 -2.47
C ASN A 9 0.24 21.67 -1.43
N LEU A 10 1.34 22.33 -1.76
CA LEU A 10 2.46 22.52 -0.85
C LEU A 10 2.22 23.79 -0.04
N SER A 11 2.46 23.72 1.27
CA SER A 11 2.37 24.89 2.13
C SER A 11 3.49 25.88 1.77
N TYR A 12 3.19 27.17 1.76
CA TYR A 12 4.21 28.20 1.54
C TYR A 12 5.20 28.35 2.70
N PHE A 13 4.87 27.76 3.85
CA PHE A 13 5.74 27.71 5.02
C PHE A 13 6.62 26.46 5.07
N ALA A 14 6.43 25.52 4.14
CA ALA A 14 7.24 24.31 4.12
C ALA A 14 8.69 24.67 3.79
N SER A 15 9.64 24.05 4.49
CA SER A 15 11.07 24.18 4.13
C SER A 15 11.36 23.45 2.81
N ASP A 16 12.48 23.78 2.17
CA ASP A 16 12.91 23.07 0.97
C ASP A 16 13.09 21.57 1.24
N GLU A 17 13.60 21.20 2.43
CA GLU A 17 13.74 19.80 2.87
C GLU A 17 12.40 19.07 2.97
N GLU A 18 11.37 19.72 3.51
CA GLU A 18 10.01 19.16 3.59
C GLU A 18 9.39 18.98 2.20
N VAL A 19 9.63 19.94 1.31
CA VAL A 19 9.15 19.88 -0.08
C VAL A 19 9.84 18.74 -0.83
N ASP A 20 11.16 18.63 -0.74
CA ASP A 20 11.93 17.57 -1.38
C ASP A 20 11.50 16.18 -0.88
N TYR A 21 11.27 16.04 0.42
CA TYR A 21 10.73 14.81 1.00
C TYR A 21 9.39 14.41 0.38
N ILE A 22 8.45 15.36 0.28
CA ILE A 22 7.13 15.10 -0.33
C ILE A 22 7.27 14.70 -1.79
N LEU A 23 8.13 15.39 -2.55
CA LEU A 23 8.37 15.08 -3.96
C LEU A 23 8.98 13.69 -4.14
N ASN A 24 9.96 13.32 -3.32
CA ASN A 24 10.59 12.00 -3.33
C ASN A 24 9.59 10.90 -2.96
N ALA A 25 8.71 11.13 -1.99
CA ALA A 25 7.65 10.19 -1.63
C ALA A 25 6.65 9.99 -2.79
N VAL A 26 6.28 11.06 -3.49
CA VAL A 26 5.40 10.98 -4.67
C VAL A 26 6.07 10.22 -5.81
N GLU A 27 7.35 10.49 -6.08
CA GLU A 27 8.14 9.77 -7.09
C GLU A 27 8.20 8.26 -6.76
N PHE A 28 8.45 7.92 -5.50
CA PHE A 28 8.46 6.54 -5.03
C PHE A 28 7.11 5.85 -5.28
N ILE A 29 6.00 6.48 -4.90
CA ILE A 29 4.65 5.91 -5.11
C ILE A 29 4.36 5.73 -6.61
N ALA A 30 4.74 6.71 -7.44
CA ALA A 30 4.54 6.64 -8.88
C ALA A 30 5.33 5.49 -9.53
N THR A 31 6.53 5.19 -9.03
CA THR A 31 7.43 4.18 -9.59
C THR A 31 7.12 2.77 -9.06
N ASP A 32 6.97 2.65 -7.73
CA ASP A 32 6.95 1.37 -7.02
C ASP A 32 5.65 1.09 -6.28
N GLY A 33 4.77 2.08 -6.12
CA GLY A 33 3.53 1.95 -5.34
C GLY A 33 2.60 0.84 -5.84
N TRP A 34 2.63 0.53 -7.13
CA TRP A 34 1.83 -0.56 -7.71
C TRP A 34 2.20 -1.93 -7.13
N LYS A 35 3.44 -2.15 -6.68
CA LYS A 35 3.89 -3.42 -6.10
C LYS A 35 3.14 -3.74 -4.82
N PHE A 36 2.83 -2.72 -4.01
CA PHE A 36 2.13 -2.85 -2.73
C PHE A 36 0.68 -3.32 -2.88
N LEU A 37 0.04 -3.12 -4.04
CA LEU A 37 -1.33 -3.59 -4.31
C LEU A 37 -1.45 -5.11 -4.16
N SER A 38 -0.37 -5.85 -4.42
CA SER A 38 -0.33 -7.31 -4.22
C SER A 38 -0.60 -7.75 -2.78
N LEU A 39 -0.27 -6.90 -1.80
CA LEU A 39 -0.47 -7.18 -0.38
C LEU A 39 -1.94 -7.04 0.05
N TYR A 40 -2.83 -6.60 -0.85
CA TYR A 40 -4.24 -6.37 -0.58
C TYR A 40 -5.15 -7.30 -1.39
N THR A 41 -6.33 -7.55 -0.84
CA THR A 41 -7.49 -8.13 -1.52
C THR A 41 -8.51 -7.02 -1.79
N TYR A 42 -9.18 -7.11 -2.94
CA TYR A 42 -10.25 -6.18 -3.30
C TYR A 42 -11.59 -6.93 -3.37
N ASN A 43 -12.59 -6.43 -2.65
CA ASN A 43 -13.96 -6.93 -2.75
C ASN A 43 -14.79 -6.04 -3.68
N PRO A 44 -15.16 -6.48 -4.90
CA PRO A 44 -15.90 -5.67 -5.85
C PRO A 44 -17.34 -5.38 -5.44
N LYS A 45 -17.95 -6.20 -4.58
CA LYS A 45 -19.32 -5.97 -4.10
C LYS A 45 -19.39 -4.82 -3.10
N THR A 46 -18.36 -4.66 -2.28
CA THR A 46 -18.31 -3.64 -1.23
C THR A 46 -17.35 -2.49 -1.55
N ALA A 47 -16.58 -2.60 -2.63
CA ALA A 47 -15.47 -1.72 -2.97
C ALA A 47 -14.41 -1.56 -1.86
N VAL A 48 -14.30 -2.56 -0.97
CA VAL A 48 -13.38 -2.52 0.18
C VAL A 48 -12.07 -3.20 -0.18
N TRP A 49 -10.97 -2.56 0.21
CA TRP A 49 -9.62 -3.11 0.19
C TRP A 49 -9.28 -3.67 1.57
N ARG A 50 -8.74 -4.89 1.65
CA ARG A 50 -8.26 -5.49 2.90
C ARG A 50 -6.84 -5.99 2.74
N ALA A 51 -5.98 -5.66 3.69
CA ALA A 51 -4.63 -6.20 3.73
C ALA A 51 -4.68 -7.72 3.98
N ARG A 52 -3.88 -8.50 3.24
CA ARG A 52 -3.86 -9.98 3.31
C ARG A 52 -3.31 -10.52 4.62
N PHE A 53 -2.44 -9.75 5.28
CA PHE A 53 -1.84 -10.10 6.57
C PHE A 53 -2.75 -9.80 7.77
N ILE A 54 -3.92 -9.19 7.54
CA ILE A 54 -4.93 -8.98 8.60
C ILE A 54 -5.97 -10.08 8.44
N SER A 55 -5.85 -11.14 9.24
CA SER A 55 -6.73 -12.32 9.21
C SER A 55 -8.17 -11.92 9.54
N SER A 56 -9.14 -12.35 8.73
CA SER A 56 -10.57 -12.13 9.03
C SER A 56 -11.10 -12.95 10.20
N GLN A 57 -10.33 -13.95 10.67
CA GLN A 57 -10.60 -14.69 11.91
C GLN A 57 -10.25 -13.89 13.16
N ASP A 58 -9.40 -12.89 13.01
CA ASP A 58 -9.11 -11.96 14.08
C ASP A 58 -10.20 -10.89 14.03
N ASN A 59 -11.04 -10.82 15.07
CA ASN A 59 -11.86 -9.63 15.37
C ASN A 59 -10.98 -8.37 15.64
N LEU A 60 -9.70 -8.42 15.31
CA LEU A 60 -8.70 -7.37 15.33
C LEU A 60 -8.77 -6.62 14.01
N SER A 61 -9.86 -5.89 13.79
CA SER A 61 -9.64 -4.60 13.16
C SER A 61 -8.70 -3.82 14.07
N PRO A 62 -7.62 -3.21 13.55
CA PRO A 62 -6.83 -2.27 14.32
C PRO A 62 -7.75 -1.08 14.62
N TYR A 63 -8.41 -1.12 15.77
CA TYR A 63 -9.26 -0.10 16.35
C TYR A 63 -10.41 0.40 15.45
N HIS A 64 -11.54 -0.33 15.40
CA HIS A 64 -12.79 0.17 14.79
C HIS A 64 -13.49 1.28 15.61
N SER A 65 -12.98 1.59 16.81
CA SER A 65 -13.52 2.62 17.69
C SER A 65 -12.41 3.21 18.55
N LEU A 66 -12.48 4.53 18.79
CA LEU A 66 -11.60 5.22 19.74
C LEU A 66 -11.75 4.67 21.18
N GLN A 67 -12.86 3.98 21.48
CA GLN A 67 -13.08 3.32 22.78
C GLN A 67 -12.13 2.14 23.01
N MET A 68 -11.50 1.60 21.97
CA MET A 68 -10.55 0.48 22.06
C MET A 68 -9.11 0.95 22.33
N ILE A 69 -8.85 2.26 22.37
CA ILE A 69 -7.52 2.83 22.60
C ILE A 69 -7.45 3.30 24.07
N SER A 70 -6.54 2.72 24.86
CA SER A 70 -6.29 3.07 26.27
C SER A 70 -4.98 3.86 26.38
N PHE A 71 -5.03 5.05 27.01
CA PHE A 71 -3.87 5.90 27.30
C PHE A 71 -3.55 5.95 28.80
N LYS A 72 -3.94 4.93 29.58
CA LYS A 72 -3.79 4.94 31.04
C LYS A 72 -2.37 5.25 31.53
N ASN A 73 -1.34 4.90 30.74
CA ASN A 73 0.06 5.11 31.09
C ASN A 73 0.75 6.19 30.22
N GLY A 74 0.00 7.06 29.55
CA GLY A 74 0.55 8.06 28.62
C GLY A 74 1.10 7.49 27.31
N THR A 75 0.95 6.18 27.10
CA THR A 75 1.26 5.42 25.88
C THR A 75 0.07 4.52 25.56
N VAL A 76 -0.08 4.12 24.29
CA VAL A 76 -1.10 3.15 23.90
C VAL A 76 -0.72 1.81 24.53
N GLU A 77 -1.55 1.29 25.43
CA GLU A 77 -1.32 -0.05 26.00
C GLU A 77 -1.51 -1.10 24.88
N GLU A 78 -0.40 -1.69 24.41
CA GLU A 78 -0.38 -2.75 23.40
C GLU A 78 -0.83 -4.10 23.98
N ASN A 79 -2.11 -4.19 24.34
CA ASN A 79 -2.69 -5.41 24.87
C ASN A 79 -3.33 -6.27 23.77
N PHE A 80 -2.58 -6.70 22.76
CA PHE A 80 -2.94 -7.83 21.88
C PHE A 80 -1.65 -8.42 21.32
N GLU A 81 -1.63 -9.73 21.05
CA GLU A 81 -0.46 -10.47 20.52
C GLU A 81 0.03 -9.88 19.18
N GLN A 82 0.81 -8.80 19.26
CA GLN A 82 1.37 -8.05 18.12
C GLN A 82 2.55 -8.78 17.46
N GLN A 83 2.54 -10.11 17.37
CA GLN A 83 3.67 -10.82 16.76
C GLN A 83 3.78 -10.60 15.25
N GLN A 84 2.76 -10.05 14.58
CA GLN A 84 2.77 -9.87 13.11
C GLN A 84 2.75 -8.41 12.62
N ILE A 85 2.55 -7.40 13.49
CA ILE A 85 2.67 -5.96 13.14
C ILE A 85 3.97 -5.40 13.76
N LYS A 86 5.05 -6.18 13.77
CA LYS A 86 6.38 -5.67 14.14
C LYS A 86 7.09 -4.89 13.04
N LEU A 87 6.48 -4.79 11.85
CA LEU A 87 7.07 -4.09 10.71
C LEU A 87 6.93 -2.56 10.78
N PHE A 88 6.05 -2.01 11.64
CA PHE A 88 5.75 -0.56 11.65
C PHE A 88 5.64 0.08 13.04
N ASN A 89 5.82 -0.67 14.12
CA ASN A 89 5.75 -0.15 15.49
C ASN A 89 7.16 0.13 16.01
N SER A 90 7.75 1.26 15.63
CA SER A 90 8.62 1.95 16.58
C SER A 90 7.71 2.48 17.70
N ASN A 91 8.10 2.28 18.95
CA ASN A 91 7.38 2.73 20.16
C ASN A 91 7.25 4.26 20.30
N THR A 92 7.42 5.00 19.21
CA THR A 92 7.29 6.44 19.11
C THR A 92 5.86 6.76 18.71
N PRO A 93 5.11 7.54 19.53
CA PRO A 93 3.81 8.05 19.10
C PRO A 93 3.93 8.76 17.73
N PRO A 94 2.89 8.79 16.90
CA PRO A 94 2.91 9.35 15.53
C PRO A 94 3.07 10.89 15.48
N LEU A 95 3.66 11.48 16.52
CA LEU A 95 3.96 12.90 16.65
C LEU A 95 5.39 13.07 17.15
N ILE A 96 6.39 12.87 16.29
CA ILE A 96 7.77 13.32 16.56
C ILE A 96 8.37 13.90 15.28
N THR A 97 8.48 15.22 15.25
CA THR A 97 9.08 16.06 14.20
C THR A 97 10.62 16.05 14.20
N ASN A 98 11.27 14.93 14.54
CA ASN A 98 12.74 14.83 14.63
C ASN A 98 13.30 13.55 13.96
N ILE A 99 12.57 12.96 13.02
CA ILE A 99 13.09 11.88 12.18
C ILE A 99 13.71 12.56 10.95
N SER A 100 14.91 12.13 10.54
CA SER A 100 15.48 12.59 9.27
C SER A 100 14.51 12.23 8.15
N PHE A 101 14.27 13.15 7.21
CA PHE A 101 13.38 12.90 6.07
C PHE A 101 13.88 11.75 5.17
N ASP A 102 15.18 11.40 5.25
CA ASP A 102 15.77 10.35 4.42
C ASP A 102 15.38 8.92 4.88
N ASP A 103 15.23 8.70 6.19
CA ASP A 103 15.06 7.35 6.75
C ASP A 103 13.79 6.63 6.24
N PRO A 104 12.59 7.28 6.20
CA PRO A 104 11.36 6.61 5.78
C PRO A 104 11.33 6.25 4.30
N ILE A 105 11.97 7.07 3.43
CA ILE A 105 11.99 6.82 1.99
C ILE A 105 12.85 5.61 1.67
N GLU A 106 14.04 5.52 2.27
CA GLU A 106 14.93 4.38 2.08
C GLU A 106 14.30 3.08 2.57
N GLU A 107 13.63 3.11 3.72
CA GLU A 107 12.87 1.97 4.22
C GLU A 107 11.77 1.54 3.24
N ALA A 108 11.00 2.50 2.72
CA ALA A 108 9.95 2.23 1.74
C ALA A 108 10.50 1.61 0.45
N ARG A 109 11.66 2.08 -0.04
CA ARG A 109 12.36 1.51 -1.21
C ARG A 109 12.83 0.08 -0.95
N LEU A 110 13.39 -0.19 0.22
CA LEU A 110 13.79 -1.54 0.61
C LEU A 110 12.58 -2.48 0.66
N MET A 111 11.46 -2.04 1.24
CA MET A 111 10.21 -2.81 1.25
C MET A 111 9.72 -3.09 -0.17
N ALA A 112 9.68 -2.09 -1.04
CA ALA A 112 9.25 -2.25 -2.44
C ALA A 112 10.06 -3.29 -3.21
N ASN A 113 11.38 -3.37 -2.95
CA ASN A 113 12.25 -4.36 -3.58
C ASN A 113 12.03 -5.78 -3.04
N ASN A 114 11.62 -5.92 -1.78
CA ASN A 114 11.38 -7.22 -1.16
C ASN A 114 9.98 -7.79 -1.45
N ILE A 115 9.00 -6.93 -1.77
CA ILE A 115 7.61 -7.34 -2.05
C ILE A 115 7.51 -8.43 -3.12
N PRO A 116 8.13 -8.33 -4.31
CA PRO A 116 8.00 -9.35 -5.35
C PRO A 116 8.32 -10.77 -4.87
N LYS A 117 9.43 -10.90 -4.13
CA LYS A 117 9.85 -12.18 -3.53
C LYS A 117 8.86 -12.65 -2.48
N TYR A 118 8.45 -11.76 -1.58
CA TYR A 118 7.46 -12.08 -0.54
C TYR A 118 6.14 -12.58 -1.13
N VAL A 119 5.63 -11.91 -2.16
CA VAL A 119 4.38 -12.25 -2.85
C VAL A 119 4.47 -13.63 -3.48
N TYR A 120 5.56 -13.92 -4.19
CA TYR A 120 5.79 -15.21 -4.84
C TYR A 120 5.80 -16.37 -3.82
N GLU A 121 6.42 -16.17 -2.66
CA GLU A 121 6.59 -17.21 -1.64
C GLU A 121 5.35 -17.42 -0.75
N ASN A 122 4.59 -16.36 -0.45
CA ASN A 122 3.63 -16.37 0.67
C ASN A 122 2.17 -16.09 0.28
N ILE A 123 1.89 -15.57 -0.92
CA ILE A 123 0.53 -15.12 -1.27
C ILE A 123 -0.16 -16.09 -2.24
N ASP A 124 -1.20 -16.76 -1.76
CA ASP A 124 -2.11 -17.53 -2.62
C ASP A 124 -3.26 -16.64 -3.15
N PHE A 125 -3.14 -16.21 -4.40
CA PHE A 125 -4.12 -15.35 -5.08
C PHE A 125 -5.28 -16.12 -5.72
N ARG A 126 -5.31 -17.46 -5.63
CA ARG A 126 -6.38 -18.29 -6.19
C ARG A 126 -7.74 -18.03 -5.54
N ASN A 127 -7.73 -17.64 -4.26
CA ASN A 127 -8.93 -17.41 -3.45
C ASN A 127 -9.50 -15.99 -3.59
N ASP A 128 -8.87 -15.12 -4.39
CA ASP A 128 -9.34 -13.76 -4.56
C ASP A 128 -10.71 -13.71 -5.25
N PRO A 129 -11.65 -12.85 -4.77
CA PRO A 129 -12.96 -12.69 -5.40
C PRO A 129 -12.82 -12.37 -6.89
N PRO A 130 -13.54 -13.06 -7.78
CA PRO A 130 -13.51 -12.74 -9.20
C PRO A 130 -14.16 -11.38 -9.44
N LEU A 131 -13.51 -10.56 -10.25
CA LEU A 131 -14.08 -9.33 -10.74
C LEU A 131 -14.94 -9.65 -11.98
N SER A 132 -16.25 -9.74 -11.79
CA SER A 132 -17.21 -10.00 -12.88
C SER A 132 -17.67 -8.68 -13.49
N ILE A 133 -16.79 -8.05 -14.29
CA ILE A 133 -17.13 -6.86 -15.07
C ILE A 133 -17.49 -7.30 -16.49
N PRO A 134 -18.64 -6.87 -17.05
CA PRO A 134 -18.99 -7.14 -18.45
C PRO A 134 -17.90 -6.62 -19.39
N ASP A 135 -17.65 -7.33 -20.49
CA ASP A 135 -16.57 -6.99 -21.44
C ASP A 135 -16.66 -5.55 -21.95
N GLU A 136 -17.88 -5.02 -22.11
CA GLU A 136 -18.17 -3.64 -22.49
C GLU A 136 -17.53 -2.60 -21.56
N TYR A 137 -17.34 -2.93 -20.29
CA TYR A 137 -16.84 -2.00 -19.27
C TYR A 137 -15.36 -2.21 -18.90
N LYS A 138 -14.71 -3.24 -19.44
CA LYS A 138 -13.28 -3.52 -19.14
C LYS A 138 -12.37 -2.36 -19.52
N ASP A 139 -12.72 -1.66 -20.60
CA ASP A 139 -12.00 -0.50 -21.10
C ASP A 139 -12.07 0.74 -20.20
N PHE A 140 -13.01 0.78 -19.24
CA PHE A 140 -13.17 1.89 -18.29
C PHE A 140 -12.47 1.66 -16.96
N ILE A 141 -11.77 0.52 -16.80
CA ILE A 141 -10.98 0.25 -15.60
C ILE A 141 -9.70 1.09 -15.65
N TRP A 142 -9.61 2.08 -14.77
CA TRP A 142 -8.50 3.02 -14.71
C TRP A 142 -7.52 2.74 -13.56
N PHE A 143 -7.67 1.61 -12.87
CA PHE A 143 -6.82 1.18 -11.76
C PHE A 143 -6.43 -0.29 -11.91
N ALA A 144 -5.30 -0.68 -11.32
CA ALA A 144 -4.83 -2.07 -11.36
C ALA A 144 -5.50 -2.94 -10.29
N ILE A 145 -5.81 -4.18 -10.65
CA ILE A 145 -6.40 -5.17 -9.75
C ILE A 145 -5.27 -5.97 -9.08
N PRO A 146 -5.33 -6.25 -7.76
CA PRO A 146 -4.30 -7.04 -7.08
C PRO A 146 -3.92 -8.35 -7.78
N LYS A 147 -4.90 -9.06 -8.34
CA LYS A 147 -4.69 -10.31 -9.07
C LYS A 147 -3.83 -10.13 -10.32
N ASP A 148 -4.03 -9.06 -11.07
CA ASP A 148 -3.25 -8.78 -12.27
C ASP A 148 -1.83 -8.32 -11.93
N ILE A 149 -1.70 -7.56 -10.84
CA ILE A 149 -0.39 -7.21 -10.28
C ILE A 149 0.38 -8.45 -9.83
N ILE A 150 -0.25 -9.36 -9.10
CA ILE A 150 0.41 -10.58 -8.61
C ILE A 150 0.84 -11.45 -9.79
N ARG A 151 -0.01 -11.62 -10.81
CA ARG A 151 0.36 -12.33 -12.04
C ARG A 151 1.58 -11.69 -12.70
N LYS A 152 1.57 -10.37 -12.85
CA LYS A 152 2.72 -9.64 -13.42
C LYS A 152 3.98 -9.85 -12.59
N ILE A 153 3.91 -9.71 -11.26
CA ILE A 153 5.05 -9.93 -10.36
C ILE A 153 5.63 -11.33 -10.53
N VAL A 154 4.77 -12.36 -10.56
CA VAL A 154 5.20 -13.74 -10.77
C VAL A 154 5.88 -13.89 -12.13
N THR A 155 5.28 -13.34 -13.20
CA THR A 155 5.87 -13.35 -14.54
C THR A 155 7.19 -12.60 -14.61
N ASP A 156 7.30 -11.42 -14.01
CA ASP A 156 8.52 -10.60 -13.99
C ASP A 156 9.65 -11.33 -13.21
N VAL A 157 9.33 -12.05 -12.13
CA VAL A 157 10.28 -12.90 -11.38
C VAL A 157 10.72 -14.11 -12.21
N GLU A 158 9.81 -14.76 -12.93
CA GLU A 158 10.12 -15.90 -13.80
C GLU A 158 10.95 -15.52 -15.03
N GLN A 159 10.68 -14.35 -15.63
CA GLN A 159 11.31 -13.89 -16.86
C GLN A 159 12.58 -13.06 -16.61
N ASN A 160 12.83 -12.65 -15.37
CA ASN A 160 13.95 -11.77 -14.98
C ASN A 160 13.99 -10.46 -15.81
N GLU A 161 12.83 -10.03 -16.31
CA GLU A 161 12.64 -8.81 -17.08
C GLU A 161 11.88 -7.81 -16.18
N SER A 162 12.55 -6.71 -15.83
CA SER A 162 11.85 -5.53 -15.34
C SER A 162 11.73 -4.56 -16.50
N ARG A 163 10.59 -3.86 -16.65
CA ARG A 163 10.57 -2.41 -16.99
C ARG A 163 9.21 -1.82 -17.35
N SER A 164 8.20 -2.61 -17.72
CA SER A 164 6.89 -2.00 -18.06
C SER A 164 6.00 -1.89 -16.83
N LEU A 165 5.44 -0.71 -16.58
CA LEU A 165 4.41 -0.51 -15.58
C LEU A 165 3.20 -1.42 -15.89
N PRO A 166 2.57 -2.03 -14.88
CA PRO A 166 1.39 -2.90 -15.07
C PRO A 166 0.21 -2.19 -15.72
N PHE A 167 0.17 -0.86 -15.57
CA PHE A 167 -0.91 -0.02 -16.03
C PHE A 167 -0.31 1.21 -16.71
N ARG A 168 -0.78 1.49 -17.92
CA ARG A 168 -0.49 2.73 -18.63
C ARG A 168 -1.82 3.43 -18.89
N PRO A 169 -2.05 4.64 -18.35
CA PRO A 169 -3.24 5.39 -18.71
C PRO A 169 -3.24 5.66 -20.21
N ARG A 170 -4.42 5.61 -20.85
CA ARG A 170 -4.59 5.92 -22.28
C ARG A 170 -4.21 7.39 -22.49
N GLY A 171 -2.99 7.64 -22.98
CA GLY A 171 -2.44 9.00 -23.17
C GLY A 171 -1.06 9.03 -23.82
N ASP A 172 -0.23 8.00 -23.61
CA ASP A 172 1.08 7.90 -24.24
C ASP A 172 0.98 7.09 -25.55
N ASN A 173 0.98 7.80 -26.68
CA ASN A 173 1.30 7.26 -28.01
C ASN A 173 2.81 7.38 -28.25
#